data_AF-A2H1K0-F1
#
_entry.id   AF-A2H1K0-F1
#
_cell.length_a   1.000
_cell.length_b   1.000
_cell.length_c   1.000
_cell.angle_alpha   90.00
_cell.angle_beta   90.00
_cell.angle_gamma   90.00
#
_symmetry.space_group_name_H-M   'P 1'
#
loop_
_entity.id
_entity.type
_entity.pdbx_description
1 polymer ?
#
loop_
_entity_poly.entity_id
_entity_poly.type
_entity_poly.pdbx_seq_one_letter_code
_entity_poly.pdbx_strand_id
1 'polypeptide(L)'
;MSTTENTTTVIVHEAINEEYEYIQFNKQLRLIRSVKDDMYQMQSILTACFAPDTKLPKDWFRNQSTQELLSEAQRDILFSENSEEQRVGGKPQSPKLYENREKLPNGLRGYYVHRLLVNAVAMWASPRYAWYIYMMLDEL
;
A
#
# COMPACT_ATOMS: atom_id res chain seq x y z
N MET A 1 -15.28 -22.82 -31.32
CA MET A 1 -16.00 -21.86 -30.46
C MET A 1 -15.01 -21.43 -29.39
N SER A 2 -14.38 -20.26 -29.55
CA SER A 2 -13.50 -19.70 -28.53
C SER A 2 -14.39 -18.94 -27.57
N THR A 3 -14.57 -19.44 -26.35
CA THR A 3 -15.24 -18.73 -25.27
C THR A 3 -14.35 -17.55 -24.90
N THR A 4 -14.75 -16.35 -25.31
CA THR A 4 -14.20 -15.12 -24.76
C THR A 4 -14.66 -15.07 -23.31
N GLU A 5 -13.81 -15.47 -22.37
CA GLU A 5 -14.01 -15.15 -20.97
C GLU A 5 -13.97 -13.63 -20.86
N ASN A 6 -15.14 -13.00 -20.72
CA ASN A 6 -15.23 -11.62 -20.26
C ASN A 6 -14.56 -11.61 -18.88
N THR A 7 -13.29 -11.21 -18.86
CA THR A 7 -12.50 -11.10 -17.64
C THR A 7 -13.03 -9.89 -16.90
N THR A 8 -14.12 -10.07 -16.15
CA THR A 8 -14.50 -9.10 -15.13
C THR A 8 -13.31 -9.06 -14.17
N THR A 9 -12.64 -7.91 -14.11
CA THR A 9 -11.60 -7.63 -13.13
C THR A 9 -12.25 -7.60 -11.75
N VAL A 10 -12.44 -8.78 -11.15
CA VAL A 10 -13.02 -8.87 -9.80
C VAL A 10 -11.88 -8.75 -8.80
N ILE A 11 -11.90 -7.69 -8.00
CA ILE A 11 -11.07 -7.58 -6.81
C ILE A 11 -11.60 -8.58 -5.79
N VAL A 12 -10.73 -9.46 -5.30
CA VAL A 12 -11.07 -10.45 -4.28
C VAL A 12 -10.32 -10.12 -3.00
N HIS A 13 -11.07 -9.98 -1.91
CA HIS A 13 -10.53 -9.85 -0.56
C HIS A 13 -10.52 -11.23 0.12
N GLU A 14 -9.36 -11.70 0.51
CA GLU A 14 -9.15 -12.99 1.18
C GLU A 14 -8.53 -12.74 2.56
N ALA A 15 -9.26 -13.03 3.64
CA ALA A 15 -8.77 -12.79 4.99
C ALA A 15 -7.56 -13.70 5.31
N ILE A 16 -6.48 -13.11 5.82
CA ILE A 16 -5.33 -13.83 6.37
C ILE A 16 -5.58 -14.09 7.87
N ASN A 17 -6.05 -13.06 8.57
CA ASN A 17 -6.49 -13.09 9.95
C ASN A 17 -7.46 -11.91 10.20
N GLU A 18 -7.78 -11.61 11.48
CA GLU A 18 -8.70 -10.52 11.85
C GLU A 18 -8.19 -9.11 11.49
N GLU A 19 -6.89 -8.94 11.27
CA GLU A 19 -6.27 -7.63 11.03
C GLU A 19 -5.74 -7.45 9.60
N TYR A 20 -5.53 -8.55 8.87
CA TYR A 20 -4.85 -8.56 7.58
C TYR A 20 -5.63 -9.35 6.53
N GLU A 21 -5.63 -8.84 5.30
CA GLU A 21 -6.24 -9.47 4.14
C GLU A 21 -5.31 -9.43 2.93
N TYR A 22 -5.47 -10.42 2.05
CA TYR A 22 -4.97 -10.35 0.69
C TYR A 22 -5.98 -9.61 -0.19
N ILE A 23 -5.49 -8.67 -0.98
CA ILE A 23 -6.22 -8.09 -2.10
C ILE A 23 -5.66 -8.69 -3.38
N GLN A 24 -6.49 -9.43 -4.09
CA GLN A 24 -6.14 -10.07 -5.35
C GLN A 24 -6.79 -9.34 -6.52
N PHE A 25 -5.98 -8.99 -7.52
CA PHE A 25 -6.41 -8.45 -8.80
C PHE A 25 -5.88 -9.32 -9.95
N ASN A 26 -6.74 -9.63 -10.92
CA ASN A 26 -6.41 -10.32 -12.19
C ASN A 26 -5.55 -11.59 -12.07
N LYS A 27 -5.75 -12.40 -11.00
CA LYS A 27 -5.02 -13.66 -10.71
C LYS A 27 -3.49 -13.56 -10.57
N GLN A 28 -2.87 -12.41 -10.89
CA GLN A 28 -1.42 -12.21 -10.92
C GLN A 28 -0.93 -11.24 -9.83
N LEU A 29 -1.79 -10.31 -9.40
CA LEU A 29 -1.44 -9.26 -8.46
C LEU A 29 -2.07 -9.56 -7.10
N ARG A 30 -1.24 -9.75 -6.08
CA ARG A 30 -1.69 -10.03 -4.71
C ARG A 30 -0.95 -9.13 -3.74
N LEU A 31 -1.67 -8.24 -3.06
CA LEU A 31 -1.13 -7.35 -2.03
C LEU A 31 -1.63 -7.77 -0.64
N ILE A 32 -0.84 -7.47 0.39
CA ILE A 32 -1.25 -7.61 1.79
C ILE A 32 -1.68 -6.23 2.28
N ARG A 33 -2.91 -6.14 2.78
CA ARG A 33 -3.50 -4.95 3.38
C ARG A 33 -3.81 -5.20 4.85
N SER A 34 -3.54 -4.19 5.67
CA SER A 34 -3.97 -4.09 7.05
C SER A 34 -5.35 -3.44 7.08
N VAL A 35 -6.36 -4.17 7.53
CA VAL A 35 -7.78 -3.75 7.50
C VAL A 35 -8.03 -2.59 8.46
N LYS A 36 -7.31 -2.54 9.59
CA LYS A 36 -7.53 -1.57 10.66
C LYS A 36 -7.17 -0.13 10.28
N ASP A 37 -6.15 0.05 9.44
CA ASP A 37 -5.54 1.35 9.16
C ASP A 37 -5.28 1.60 7.67
N ASP A 38 -5.82 0.74 6.79
CA ASP A 38 -5.71 0.86 5.33
C ASP A 38 -4.26 0.93 4.80
N MET A 39 -3.35 0.23 5.48
CA MET A 39 -1.93 0.20 5.12
C MET A 39 -1.57 -1.04 4.32
N TYR A 40 -0.68 -0.89 3.34
CA TYR A 40 -0.28 -1.96 2.43
C TYR A 40 1.17 -2.35 2.66
N GLN A 41 1.45 -3.65 2.66
CA GLN A 41 2.80 -4.15 2.87
C GLN A 41 3.66 -3.89 1.61
N MET A 42 4.76 -3.15 1.77
CA MET A 42 5.69 -2.83 0.68
C MET A 42 6.28 -4.07 0.02
N GLN A 43 6.55 -5.13 0.79
CA GLN A 43 7.09 -6.36 0.22
C GLN A 43 6.11 -7.00 -0.76
N SER A 44 4.82 -7.04 -0.43
CA SER A 44 3.79 -7.56 -1.33
C SER A 44 3.68 -6.75 -2.62
N ILE A 45 3.84 -5.41 -2.54
CA ILE A 45 3.88 -4.51 -3.71
C ILE A 45 5.10 -4.83 -4.59
N LEU A 46 6.29 -4.99 -4.00
CA LEU A 46 7.50 -5.33 -4.74
C LEU A 46 7.38 -6.67 -5.44
N THR A 47 6.85 -7.68 -4.76
CA THR A 47 6.59 -9.00 -5.33
C THR A 47 5.59 -8.92 -6.48
N ALA A 48 4.49 -8.19 -6.31
CA ALA A 48 3.49 -7.98 -7.37
C ALA A 48 4.08 -7.23 -8.59
N CYS A 49 5.05 -6.35 -8.36
CA CYS A 49 5.75 -5.62 -9.41
C CYS A 49 6.94 -6.38 -10.03
N PHE A 50 7.16 -7.65 -9.67
CA PHE A 50 8.32 -8.45 -10.09
C PHE A 50 9.65 -7.69 -9.90
N ALA A 51 9.76 -6.94 -8.80
CA ALA A 51 10.97 -6.21 -8.47
C ALA A 51 12.13 -7.19 -8.20
N PRO A 52 13.36 -6.86 -8.58
CA PRO A 52 14.52 -7.70 -8.26
C PRO A 52 14.75 -7.71 -6.74
N ASP A 53 15.25 -8.83 -6.21
CA ASP A 53 15.52 -9.01 -4.77
C ASP A 53 16.54 -8.00 -4.19
N THR A 54 17.26 -7.29 -5.05
CA THR A 54 18.16 -6.19 -4.68
C THR A 54 17.44 -4.92 -4.25
N LYS A 55 16.17 -4.74 -4.65
CA LYS A 55 15.34 -3.59 -4.23
C LYS A 55 14.72 -3.87 -2.87
N LEU A 56 15.33 -3.31 -1.83
CA LEU A 56 14.80 -3.43 -0.47
C LEU A 56 13.88 -2.25 -0.13
N PRO A 57 12.78 -2.45 0.61
CA PRO A 57 11.86 -1.37 0.99
C PRO A 57 12.56 -0.15 1.62
N LYS A 58 13.60 -0.40 2.45
CA LYS A 58 14.40 0.66 3.10
C LYS A 58 15.10 1.60 2.09
N ASP A 59 15.41 1.14 0.89
CA ASP A 59 16.13 1.95 -0.10
C ASP A 59 15.17 2.93 -0.80
N TRP A 60 13.88 2.62 -0.88
CA TRP A 60 12.86 3.57 -1.34
C TRP A 60 12.84 4.84 -0.48
N PHE A 61 12.92 4.69 0.85
CA PHE A 61 12.93 5.81 1.80
C PHE A 61 14.21 6.66 1.77
N ARG A 62 15.29 6.15 1.15
CA ARG A 62 16.56 6.89 1.03
C ARG A 62 16.59 7.81 -0.19
N ASN A 63 15.69 7.63 -1.14
CA ASN A 63 15.64 8.46 -2.34
C ASN A 63 15.18 9.87 -1.98
N GLN A 64 15.85 10.88 -2.53
CA GLN A 64 15.49 12.28 -2.31
C GLN A 64 14.04 12.58 -2.73
N SER A 65 13.63 12.13 -3.91
CA SER A 65 12.25 12.32 -4.41
C SER A 65 11.19 11.69 -3.50
N THR A 66 11.52 10.56 -2.86
CA THR A 66 10.64 9.93 -1.87
C THR A 66 10.54 10.79 -0.60
N GLN A 67 11.65 11.37 -0.13
CA GLN A 67 11.63 12.24 1.04
C GLN A 67 10.80 13.52 0.79
N GLU A 68 10.90 14.10 -0.40
CA GLU A 68 10.07 15.23 -0.82
C GLU A 68 8.59 14.85 -0.84
N LEU A 69 8.24 13.70 -1.43
CA LEU A 69 6.87 13.18 -1.44
C LEU A 69 6.34 12.94 -0.01
N LEU A 70 7.13 12.33 0.86
CA LEU A 70 6.72 12.06 2.24
C LEU A 70 6.55 13.36 3.04
N SER A 71 7.40 14.35 2.81
CA SER A 71 7.28 15.68 3.43
C SER A 71 5.96 16.34 3.04
N GLU A 72 5.61 16.34 1.75
CA GLU A 72 4.34 16.92 1.28
C GLU A 72 3.11 16.12 1.73
N ALA A 73 3.17 14.80 1.67
CA ALA A 73 2.07 13.95 2.14
C ALA A 73 1.83 14.11 3.66
N GLN A 74 2.91 14.28 4.43
CA GLN A 74 2.79 14.49 5.87
C GLN A 74 2.24 15.88 6.18
N ARG A 75 2.62 16.87 5.38
CA ARG A 75 2.09 18.21 5.44
C ARG A 75 0.58 18.22 5.21
N ASP A 76 0.10 17.58 4.15
CA ASP A 76 -1.33 17.49 3.80
C ASP A 76 -2.16 16.82 4.90
N ILE A 77 -1.71 15.67 5.40
CA ILE A 77 -2.37 14.95 6.51
C ILE A 77 -2.44 15.85 7.76
N LEU A 78 -1.34 16.52 8.11
CA LEU A 78 -1.28 17.39 9.28
C LEU A 78 -2.18 18.64 9.13
N PHE A 79 -2.43 19.10 7.91
CA PHE A 79 -3.39 20.18 7.63
C PHE A 79 -4.84 19.70 7.59
N SER A 80 -5.09 18.47 7.13
CA SER A 80 -6.40 17.82 7.16
C SER A 80 -6.90 17.62 8.60
N GLU A 81 -6.02 17.18 9.51
CA GLU A 81 -6.34 16.97 10.94
C GLU A 81 -6.65 18.26 11.72
N ASN A 82 -6.29 19.44 11.19
CA ASN A 82 -6.66 20.72 11.79
C ASN A 82 -8.10 21.16 11.44
N SER A 83 -8.85 20.33 10.70
CA SER A 83 -10.26 20.55 10.35
C SER A 83 -11.17 19.83 11.35
N GLU A 84 -11.68 20.60 12.32
CA GLU A 84 -12.83 20.29 13.20
C GLU A 84 -12.78 19.11 14.20
N GLU A 85 -12.04 18.02 13.98
CA GLU A 85 -12.12 16.80 14.84
C GLU A 85 -11.32 16.88 16.16
N GLN A 86 -10.46 17.88 16.34
CA GLN A 86 -9.74 18.11 17.61
C GLN A 86 -10.61 18.68 18.75
N ARG A 87 -11.91 18.88 18.56
CA ARG A 87 -12.82 19.38 19.62
C ARG A 87 -13.25 18.33 20.65
N VAL A 88 -12.92 17.04 20.46
CA VAL A 88 -13.35 15.97 21.38
C VAL A 88 -12.18 15.11 21.84
N GLY A 89 -11.37 15.64 22.77
CA GLY A 89 -10.74 14.93 23.91
C GLY A 89 -9.93 13.62 23.73
N GLY A 90 -9.83 13.03 22.54
CA GLY A 90 -8.97 11.89 22.23
C GLY A 90 -7.76 12.38 21.45
N LYS A 91 -6.55 11.92 21.78
CA LYS A 91 -5.38 12.20 20.94
C LYS A 91 -5.68 11.64 19.53
N PRO A 92 -5.75 12.47 18.48
CA PRO A 92 -5.75 11.94 17.12
C PRO A 92 -4.43 11.19 16.97
N GLN A 93 -4.48 9.88 16.70
CA GLN A 93 -3.29 9.23 16.19
C GLN A 93 -3.08 9.82 14.80
N SER A 94 -2.08 10.70 14.69
CA SER A 94 -1.68 11.28 13.41
C SER A 94 -1.57 10.16 12.38
N PRO A 95 -2.28 10.23 11.24
CA PRO A 95 -2.25 9.18 10.24
C PRO A 95 -0.80 8.93 9.84
N LYS A 96 -0.30 7.73 10.18
CA LYS A 96 1.07 7.35 9.85
C LYS A 96 1.13 7.06 8.36
N LEU A 97 2.01 7.77 7.63
CA LEU A 97 2.25 7.49 6.22
C LEU A 97 2.88 6.13 5.96
N TYR A 98 3.73 5.68 6.89
CA TYR A 98 4.39 4.39 6.82
C TYR A 98 4.76 3.91 8.22
N GLU A 99 4.95 2.60 8.34
CA GLU A 99 5.36 1.97 9.59
C GLU A 99 6.16 0.70 9.31
N ASN A 100 7.27 0.48 10.02
CA ASN A 100 7.98 -0.79 9.99
C ASN A 100 7.50 -1.70 11.13
N ARG A 101 6.80 -2.78 10.79
CA ARG A 101 6.21 -3.72 11.74
C ARG A 101 7.09 -4.95 11.88
N GLU A 102 8.17 -4.86 12.65
CA GLU A 102 9.12 -5.96 12.82
C GLU A 102 8.63 -7.07 13.77
N LYS A 103 7.69 -6.74 14.66
CA LYS A 103 7.15 -7.66 15.69
C LYS A 103 6.12 -8.66 15.16
N LEU A 104 5.72 -8.55 13.89
CA LEU A 104 4.75 -9.44 13.26
C LEU A 104 5.38 -10.79 12.88
N PRO A 105 4.54 -11.84 12.68
CA PRO A 105 5.03 -13.12 12.18
C PRO A 105 5.70 -13.00 10.80
N ASN A 106 6.56 -13.97 10.50
CA ASN A 106 7.20 -14.08 9.19
C ASN A 106 6.14 -14.12 8.08
N GLY A 107 6.31 -13.29 7.05
CA GLY A 107 5.34 -13.08 5.97
C GLY A 107 4.51 -11.81 6.11
N LEU A 108 4.19 -11.39 7.34
CA LEU A 108 3.46 -10.14 7.60
C LEU A 108 4.35 -8.99 8.07
N ARG A 109 5.54 -9.28 8.62
CA ARG A 109 6.47 -8.23 9.06
C ARG A 109 7.05 -7.41 7.91
N GLY A 110 7.50 -6.20 8.24
CA GLY A 110 8.20 -5.30 7.32
C GLY A 110 7.51 -3.94 7.21
N TYR A 111 7.85 -3.20 6.15
CA TYR A 111 7.31 -1.87 5.93
C TYR A 111 5.89 -1.92 5.37
N TYR A 112 5.03 -1.12 5.98
CA TYR A 112 3.68 -0.82 5.55
C TYR A 112 3.61 0.65 5.14
N VAL A 113 2.88 0.94 4.07
CA VAL A 113 2.67 2.29 3.54
C VAL A 113 1.19 2.57 3.35
N HIS A 114 0.81 3.83 3.53
CA HIS A 114 -0.55 4.30 3.34
C HIS A 114 -1.01 4.09 1.89
N ARG A 115 -2.33 3.88 1.67
CA ARG A 115 -2.94 3.66 0.35
C ARG A 115 -2.44 4.65 -0.71
N LEU A 116 -2.34 5.94 -0.36
CA LEU A 116 -1.86 7.00 -1.27
C LEU A 116 -0.42 6.81 -1.77
N LEU A 117 0.43 6.14 -0.99
CA LEU A 117 1.85 5.92 -1.33
C LEU A 117 2.07 4.61 -2.11
N VAL A 118 1.08 3.71 -2.16
CA VAL A 118 1.19 2.40 -2.82
C VAL A 118 1.63 2.55 -4.28
N ASN A 119 1.05 3.51 -5.00
CA ASN A 119 1.40 3.82 -6.38
C ASN A 119 2.83 4.34 -6.52
N ALA A 120 3.30 5.18 -5.61
CA ALA A 120 4.67 5.69 -5.63
C ALA A 120 5.70 4.58 -5.39
N VAL A 121 5.39 3.64 -4.48
CA VAL A 121 6.22 2.44 -4.25
C VAL A 121 6.22 1.54 -5.48
N ALA A 122 5.05 1.31 -6.08
CA ALA A 122 4.91 0.50 -7.29
C ALA A 122 5.68 1.08 -8.48
N MET A 123 5.60 2.39 -8.69
CA MET A 123 6.35 3.10 -9.74
C MET A 123 7.85 2.99 -9.53
N TRP A 124 8.32 3.13 -8.29
CA TRP A 124 9.73 2.89 -7.97
C TRP A 124 10.15 1.44 -8.21
N ALA A 125 9.29 0.48 -7.87
CA ALA A 125 9.52 -0.95 -8.04
C ALA A 125 9.65 -1.32 -9.53
N SER A 126 8.59 -1.05 -10.30
CA SER A 126 8.51 -1.28 -11.74
C SER A 126 7.37 -0.44 -12.34
N PRO A 127 7.68 0.63 -13.11
CA PRO A 127 6.65 1.44 -13.76
C PRO A 127 5.70 0.64 -14.66
N ARG A 128 6.20 -0.44 -15.27
CA ARG A 128 5.42 -1.32 -16.14
C ARG A 128 4.31 -2.04 -15.38
N TYR A 129 4.60 -2.58 -14.20
CA TYR A 129 3.62 -3.33 -13.41
C TYR A 129 2.82 -2.44 -12.46
N ALA A 130 3.33 -1.24 -12.16
CA ALA A 130 2.59 -0.24 -11.39
C ALA A 130 1.24 0.09 -12.01
N TRP A 131 1.10 0.04 -13.34
CA TRP A 131 -0.17 0.24 -14.04
C TRP A 131 -1.32 -0.64 -13.51
N TYR A 132 -1.04 -1.91 -13.22
CA TYR A 132 -2.06 -2.82 -12.69
C TYR A 132 -2.43 -2.50 -11.24
N ILE A 133 -1.49 -1.96 -10.46
CA ILE A 133 -1.75 -1.47 -9.10
C ILE A 133 -2.57 -0.19 -9.16
N TYR A 134 -2.31 0.73 -10.11
CA TYR A 134 -3.14 1.91 -10.33
C TYR A 134 -4.59 1.53 -10.61
N MET A 135 -4.83 0.61 -11.55
CA MET A 135 -6.19 0.14 -11.87
C MET A 135 -6.86 -0.50 -10.65
N MET A 136 -6.13 -1.36 -9.92
CA MET A 136 -6.67 -2.00 -8.72
C MET A 136 -7.08 -0.96 -7.66
N LEU A 137 -6.25 0.05 -7.40
CA LEU A 137 -6.56 1.07 -6.39
C LEU A 137 -7.69 2.02 -6.81
N ASP A 138 -7.95 2.19 -8.10
CA ASP A 138 -9.07 2.99 -8.61
C ASP A 138 -10.40 2.23 -8.50
N GLU A 139 -10.36 0.90 -8.68
CA GLU A 139 -11.52 0.01 -8.54
C GLU A 139 -11.87 -0.34 -7.08
N LEU A 140 -11.01 -0.01 -6.10
CA LEU A 140 -11.14 -0.31 -4.66
C LEU A 140 -12.02 0.65 -3.86
#